data_AF-A0A523MPI4-F1
#
_entry.id   AF-A0A523MPI4-F1
#
_cell.length_a   1.000
_cell.length_b   1.000
_cell.length_c   1.000
_cell.angle_alpha   90.00
_cell.angle_beta   90.00
_cell.angle_gamma   90.00
#
_symmetry.space_group_name_H-M   'P 1'
#
loop_
_entity.id
_entity.type
_entity.pdbx_description
1 polymer ?
#
loop_
_entity_poly.entity_id
_entity_poly.type
_entity_poly.pdbx_seq_one_letter_code
_entity_poly.pdbx_strand_id
1 'polypeptide(L)'
;MRDRPTGPGSRGSLAAWLVEQDLLRGPFLFTDYWASVLRFEGDEADDRERAGLVDQALFRLGIDRPDLELPSLRYYLILFFAGPFLMPFRFFRRLGRYRIRVRAGAGQRVLDSLRDYEIRLESTPAGRVNVRGPAAAGDQIIARDLIEPLAMSGFTSLFLAAYKIPLAALTGIVAVGLATPALNGAGILETFGSRTVIGLGFLLVVALLFLVFREIITAVFGAVPVLIAALLYWSLELGTTRDWSAFGMWLAVLFAVYLAVDLFFFPRPVPPALFLYTRDGAGSPYSRPDDAPWWLEGSAYWVWRYLMLTPAEINKFWERDWERVELWIRADGPDAGLLEWVVTDGHYRELWTPYERLGRGTALDKCRAVARAAMASDTSGTWILEVDANLVFHTPFYRAVSFVADSGTVPARRVAHLIRSMWARAREPDIEAALARLDEIKLARGPDLLDDLPELIADRAARHILSLPWTHWRYPLGANRRLEPRIYAPQGASDPYPAADPALQIKCNDDGGPVDIS
;
A
#
# COMPACT_ATOMS: atom_id res chain seq x y z
N MET A 1 35.23 -2.32 -4.19
CA MET A 1 34.65 -2.98 -5.37
C MET A 1 34.61 -4.46 -5.05
N ARG A 2 33.43 -5.04 -4.83
CA ARG A 2 33.26 -6.46 -4.50
C ARG A 2 32.47 -7.13 -5.61
N ASP A 3 32.94 -8.29 -6.06
CA ASP A 3 32.23 -9.16 -6.99
C ASP A 3 30.88 -9.57 -6.37
N ARG A 4 29.81 -8.94 -6.87
CA ARG A 4 28.44 -9.46 -6.71
C ARG A 4 28.32 -10.64 -7.68
N PRO A 5 27.69 -11.77 -7.32
CA PRO A 5 27.55 -12.88 -8.23
C PRO A 5 26.73 -12.43 -9.46
N THR A 6 27.42 -12.17 -10.56
CA THR A 6 26.84 -11.91 -11.87
C THR A 6 26.71 -13.23 -12.59
N GLY A 7 25.73 -14.03 -12.17
CA GLY A 7 25.17 -15.04 -13.07
C GLY A 7 24.16 -14.34 -13.98
N PRO A 8 24.28 -14.41 -15.31
CA PRO A 8 23.22 -13.99 -16.20
C PRO A 8 22.05 -14.99 -16.06
N GLY A 9 20.92 -14.56 -15.50
CA GLY A 9 19.68 -15.36 -15.46
C GLY A 9 18.84 -15.30 -14.18
N SER A 10 19.39 -14.91 -13.02
CA SER A 10 18.72 -15.12 -11.72
C SER A 10 17.91 -13.95 -11.15
N ARG A 11 17.93 -12.76 -11.78
CA ARG A 11 17.26 -11.56 -11.25
C ARG A 11 16.36 -10.94 -12.31
N GLY A 12 15.11 -10.67 -11.93
CA GLY A 12 14.19 -9.91 -12.76
C GLY A 12 14.65 -8.47 -12.96
N SER A 13 14.43 -7.91 -14.14
CA SER A 13 14.86 -6.57 -14.55
C SER A 13 14.43 -5.45 -13.60
N LEU A 14 13.22 -5.52 -13.03
CA LEU A 14 12.75 -4.56 -12.02
C LEU A 14 13.52 -4.67 -10.71
N ALA A 15 13.70 -5.90 -10.21
CA ALA A 15 14.40 -6.16 -8.96
C ALA A 15 15.88 -5.77 -9.08
N ALA A 16 16.52 -6.11 -10.21
CA ALA A 16 17.87 -5.68 -10.55
C ALA A 16 17.97 -4.15 -10.54
N TRP A 17 17.03 -3.46 -11.19
CA TRP A 17 17.00 -2.00 -11.21
C TRP A 17 16.84 -1.40 -9.79
N LEU A 18 15.99 -1.96 -8.93
CA LEU A 18 15.84 -1.49 -7.55
C LEU A 18 17.15 -1.62 -6.76
N VAL A 19 17.85 -2.74 -6.92
CA VAL A 19 19.15 -3.00 -6.28
C VAL A 19 20.25 -2.09 -6.84
N GLU A 20 20.29 -1.86 -8.16
CA GLU A 20 21.25 -0.97 -8.81
C GLU A 20 21.06 0.49 -8.40
N GLN A 21 19.82 0.90 -8.11
CA GLN A 21 19.51 2.24 -7.63
C GLN A 21 19.63 2.40 -6.11
N ASP A 22 20.03 1.36 -5.37
CA ASP A 22 20.08 1.35 -3.90
C ASP A 22 18.73 1.69 -3.25
N LEU A 23 17.64 1.16 -3.85
CA LEU A 23 16.25 1.40 -3.43
C LEU A 23 15.60 0.19 -2.77
N LEU A 24 16.23 -0.98 -2.81
CA LEU A 24 15.77 -2.15 -2.08
C LEU A 24 16.58 -2.30 -0.80
N ARG A 25 15.90 -2.37 0.34
CA ARG A 25 16.52 -2.66 1.62
C ARG A 25 16.46 -4.17 1.90
N GLY A 26 17.53 -4.73 2.45
CA GLY A 26 17.62 -6.15 2.79
C GLY A 26 18.23 -7.00 1.66
N PRO A 27 18.05 -8.33 1.72
CA PRO A 27 17.06 -9.05 2.51
C PRO A 27 17.36 -9.11 4.02
N PHE A 28 16.32 -9.13 4.85
CA PHE A 28 16.40 -9.29 6.31
C PHE A 28 15.52 -10.46 6.79
N LEU A 29 15.68 -10.90 8.05
CA LEU A 29 14.65 -11.75 8.66
C LEU A 29 13.39 -10.92 8.98
N PHE A 30 12.22 -11.53 8.81
CA PHE A 30 10.95 -10.86 9.04
C PHE A 30 10.84 -10.38 10.49
N THR A 31 10.36 -9.15 10.61
CA THR A 31 10.01 -8.50 11.87
C THR A 31 8.56 -8.07 11.77
N ASP A 32 7.80 -8.39 12.82
CA ASP A 32 6.41 -7.96 12.93
C ASP A 32 6.34 -6.44 13.00
N TYR A 33 5.54 -5.84 12.11
CA TYR A 33 5.42 -4.40 11.99
C TYR A 33 4.83 -3.77 13.25
N TRP A 34 3.73 -4.30 13.78
CA TRP A 34 3.10 -3.73 14.97
C TRP A 34 3.95 -3.97 16.21
N ALA A 35 4.64 -5.11 16.30
CA ALA A 35 5.61 -5.33 17.37
C ALA A 35 6.75 -4.32 17.33
N SER A 36 7.30 -4.05 16.14
CA SER A 36 8.35 -3.03 15.92
C SER A 36 7.86 -1.60 16.22
N VAL A 37 6.69 -1.23 15.72
CA VAL A 37 6.12 0.13 15.88
C VAL A 37 5.75 0.41 17.33
N LEU A 38 4.98 -0.49 17.94
CA LEU A 38 4.44 -0.33 19.28
C LEU A 38 5.42 -0.77 20.37
N ARG A 39 6.50 -1.46 20.02
CA ARG A 39 7.48 -2.04 20.97
C ARG A 39 6.81 -3.03 21.91
N PHE A 40 6.30 -4.12 21.35
CA PHE A 40 5.84 -5.21 22.18
C PHE A 40 7.04 -5.81 22.93
N GLU A 41 7.18 -5.45 24.21
CA GLU A 41 8.19 -6.05 25.10
C GLU A 41 7.84 -7.52 25.28
N GLY A 42 8.76 -8.47 25.11
CA GLY A 42 8.46 -9.87 25.32
C GLY A 42 9.74 -10.69 25.37
N ASP A 43 9.77 -11.72 26.22
CA ASP A 43 10.97 -12.45 26.63
C ASP A 43 11.83 -13.03 25.47
N GLU A 44 11.29 -13.16 24.25
CA GLU A 44 11.99 -13.75 23.10
C GLU A 44 12.19 -12.82 21.88
N ALA A 45 11.55 -11.65 21.84
CA ALA A 45 12.06 -10.55 21.00
C ALA A 45 13.53 -10.29 21.37
N ASP A 46 13.78 -10.38 22.68
CA ASP A 46 15.08 -10.44 23.31
C ASP A 46 15.97 -11.58 22.78
N ASP A 47 15.47 -12.77 22.46
CA ASP A 47 16.32 -13.90 22.07
C ASP A 47 16.87 -13.76 20.64
N ARG A 48 16.05 -13.29 19.69
CA ARG A 48 16.54 -12.99 18.33
C ARG A 48 17.46 -11.78 18.32
N GLU A 49 17.18 -10.77 19.15
CA GLU A 49 18.08 -9.62 19.34
C GLU A 49 19.40 -10.02 20.02
N ARG A 50 19.36 -10.82 21.08
CA ARG A 50 20.54 -11.39 21.77
C ARG A 50 21.37 -12.27 20.84
N ALA A 51 20.71 -13.02 19.94
CA ALA A 51 21.36 -13.82 18.92
C ALA A 51 21.94 -12.98 17.76
N GLY A 52 21.73 -11.65 17.76
CA GLY A 52 22.20 -10.75 16.71
C GLY A 52 21.50 -10.94 15.37
N LEU A 53 20.30 -11.51 15.36
CA LEU A 53 19.53 -11.80 14.16
C LEU A 53 18.72 -10.60 13.66
N VAL A 54 18.24 -9.77 14.58
CA VAL A 54 17.45 -8.56 14.33
C VAL A 54 17.76 -7.50 15.39
N ASP A 55 17.35 -6.27 15.16
CA ASP A 55 17.35 -5.18 16.15
C ASP A 55 16.08 -4.35 15.92
N GLN A 56 15.07 -4.51 16.79
CA GLN A 56 13.77 -3.88 16.57
C GLN A 56 13.86 -2.35 16.56
N ALA A 57 14.77 -1.75 17.34
CA ALA A 57 14.92 -0.30 17.35
C ALA A 57 15.47 0.21 16.01
N LEU A 58 16.49 -0.46 15.45
CA LEU A 58 17.02 -0.13 14.13
C LEU A 58 16.02 -0.41 13.02
N PHE A 59 15.29 -1.52 13.06
CA PHE A 59 14.27 -1.85 12.07
C PHE A 59 13.12 -0.85 12.10
N ARG A 60 12.68 -0.42 13.29
CA ARG A 60 11.69 0.65 13.43
C ARG A 60 12.17 1.96 12.83
N LEU A 61 13.39 2.39 13.18
CA LEU A 61 13.93 3.69 12.75
C LEU A 61 14.42 3.70 11.30
N GLY A 62 14.75 2.55 10.74
CA GLY A 62 15.31 2.44 9.40
C GLY A 62 14.28 1.98 8.37
N ILE A 63 13.35 1.10 8.76
CA ILE A 63 12.40 0.44 7.85
C ILE A 63 10.96 0.87 8.14
N ASP A 64 10.44 0.64 9.34
CA ASP A 64 8.97 0.72 9.60
C ASP A 64 8.43 2.15 9.82
N ARG A 65 9.21 3.00 10.50
CA ARG A 65 8.90 4.42 10.77
C ARG A 65 10.14 5.30 10.56
N PRO A 66 10.77 5.29 9.38
CA PRO A 66 12.00 6.04 9.18
C PRO A 66 11.80 7.54 9.33
N ASP A 67 12.81 8.22 9.90
CA ASP A 67 12.82 9.68 9.90
C ASP A 67 13.18 10.18 8.50
N LEU A 68 12.15 10.69 7.83
CA LEU A 68 12.18 11.08 6.44
C LEU A 68 12.24 12.61 6.31
N GLU A 69 13.27 13.12 5.62
CA GLU A 69 13.30 14.52 5.20
C GLU A 69 12.27 14.75 4.09
N LEU A 70 11.29 15.61 4.34
CA LEU A 70 10.44 16.13 3.29
C LEU A 70 11.30 16.99 2.35
N PRO A 71 11.13 16.90 1.02
CA PRO A 71 11.88 17.72 0.08
C PRO A 71 11.83 19.23 0.36
N SER A 72 12.81 19.97 -0.17
CA SER A 72 12.79 21.43 -0.11
C SER A 72 11.76 22.05 -1.06
N LEU A 73 11.26 23.25 -0.71
CA LEU A 73 10.29 24.04 -1.50
C LEU A 73 10.66 24.17 -2.98
N ARG A 74 11.96 24.34 -3.30
CA ARG A 74 12.46 24.44 -4.69
C ARG A 74 12.10 23.21 -5.53
N TYR A 75 12.11 22.05 -4.91
CA TYR A 75 11.84 20.80 -5.60
C TYR A 75 10.35 20.58 -5.81
N TYR A 76 9.54 21.06 -4.88
CA TYR A 76 8.10 21.19 -5.02
C TYR A 76 7.73 22.17 -6.14
N LEU A 77 8.42 23.30 -6.27
CA LEU A 77 8.23 24.23 -7.40
C LEU A 77 8.54 23.55 -8.75
N ILE A 78 9.59 22.72 -8.86
CA ILE A 78 9.87 21.95 -10.08
C ILE A 78 8.77 20.91 -10.38
N LEU A 79 8.19 20.28 -9.35
CA LEU A 79 7.05 19.36 -9.50
C LEU A 79 5.79 20.12 -9.91
N PHE A 80 5.58 21.30 -9.36
CA PHE A 80 4.44 22.17 -9.63
C PHE A 80 4.46 22.69 -11.08
N PHE A 81 5.58 23.24 -11.55
CA PHE A 81 5.67 23.81 -12.91
C PHE A 81 5.87 22.77 -14.01
N ALA A 82 6.63 21.71 -13.75
CA ALA A 82 6.95 20.71 -14.76
C ALA A 82 6.13 19.42 -14.61
N GLY A 83 5.48 19.19 -13.48
CA GLY A 83 4.76 17.94 -13.17
C GLY A 83 3.58 17.63 -14.09
N PRO A 84 2.70 18.57 -14.45
CA PRO A 84 1.58 18.29 -15.37
C PRO A 84 2.05 17.86 -16.77
N PHE A 85 3.13 18.48 -17.28
CA PHE A 85 3.71 18.15 -18.59
C PHE A 85 4.63 16.93 -18.56
N LEU A 86 5.28 16.70 -17.42
CA LEU A 86 6.11 15.53 -17.20
C LEU A 86 5.32 14.35 -16.65
N MET A 87 4.05 14.48 -16.24
CA MET A 87 3.23 13.40 -15.67
C MET A 87 3.16 12.20 -16.61
N PRO A 88 2.88 12.38 -17.92
CA PRO A 88 2.91 11.28 -18.90
C PRO A 88 4.32 10.69 -19.11
N PHE A 89 5.40 11.47 -18.92
CA PHE A 89 6.79 11.04 -19.14
C PHE A 89 7.47 10.47 -17.88
N ARG A 90 7.07 10.93 -16.69
CA ARG A 90 7.50 10.47 -15.35
C ARG A 90 6.83 9.18 -14.95
N PHE A 91 5.67 8.90 -15.53
CA PHE A 91 5.00 7.61 -15.58
C PHE A 91 5.95 6.44 -15.96
N PHE A 92 7.01 6.71 -16.75
CA PHE A 92 7.74 5.65 -17.45
C PHE A 92 9.25 5.56 -17.19
N ARG A 93 9.88 6.50 -16.47
CA ARG A 93 11.36 6.53 -16.47
C ARG A 93 12.06 6.80 -15.13
N ARG A 94 11.32 7.14 -14.07
CA ARG A 94 11.92 7.40 -12.75
C ARG A 94 10.94 7.02 -11.63
N LEU A 95 10.69 5.73 -11.48
CA LEU A 95 10.08 5.19 -10.25
C LEU A 95 11.00 5.29 -9.02
N GLY A 96 12.23 5.81 -9.16
CA GLY A 96 13.29 5.55 -8.16
C GLY A 96 14.14 6.73 -7.75
N ARG A 97 13.91 7.93 -8.29
CA ARG A 97 14.53 9.16 -7.76
C ARG A 97 13.52 10.10 -7.14
N TYR A 98 12.37 9.55 -6.73
CA TYR A 98 11.44 10.30 -5.91
C TYR A 98 11.75 10.12 -4.43
N ARG A 99 12.56 11.04 -3.89
CA ARG A 99 12.11 12.35 -3.34
C ARG A 99 11.77 12.23 -1.85
N ILE A 100 12.30 11.24 -1.16
CA ILE A 100 12.47 11.29 0.29
C ILE A 100 13.88 10.80 0.56
N ARG A 101 14.66 11.60 1.28
CA ARG A 101 15.95 11.16 1.78
C ARG A 101 15.77 10.84 3.25
N VAL A 102 16.38 9.76 3.68
CA VAL A 102 16.58 9.58 5.10
C VAL A 102 17.42 10.76 5.58
N ARG A 103 17.03 11.36 6.71
CA ARG A 103 17.66 12.58 7.22
C ARG A 103 19.18 12.41 7.28
N ALA A 104 19.91 13.34 6.66
CA ALA A 104 21.36 13.22 6.53
C ALA A 104 22.01 13.12 7.92
N GLY A 105 22.99 12.22 8.06
CA GLY A 105 23.65 11.93 9.33
C GLY A 105 22.98 10.79 10.10
N ALA A 106 21.99 11.10 10.94
CA ALA A 106 21.42 10.13 11.89
C ALA A 106 20.75 8.94 11.20
N GLY A 107 19.91 9.19 10.19
CA GLY A 107 19.20 8.10 9.55
C GLY A 107 20.07 7.33 8.54
N GLN A 108 21.08 7.95 7.92
CA GLN A 108 22.06 7.20 7.13
C GLN A 108 22.85 6.23 8.02
N ARG A 109 23.24 6.64 9.23
CA ARG A 109 23.87 5.73 10.20
C ARG A 109 22.97 4.54 10.53
N VAL A 110 21.66 4.77 10.74
CA VAL A 110 20.70 3.68 10.96
C VAL A 110 20.66 2.72 9.77
N LEU A 111 20.62 3.24 8.54
CA LEU A 111 20.66 2.39 7.33
C LEU A 111 21.97 1.63 7.19
N ASP A 112 23.10 2.26 7.51
CA ASP A 112 24.40 1.62 7.46
C ASP A 112 24.49 0.50 8.51
N SER A 113 23.97 0.73 9.72
CA SER A 113 23.88 -0.29 10.78
C SER A 113 22.93 -1.42 10.45
N LEU A 114 21.85 -1.17 9.69
CA LEU A 114 20.96 -2.24 9.25
C LEU A 114 21.66 -3.29 8.37
N ARG A 115 22.74 -2.91 7.67
CA ARG A 115 23.51 -3.86 6.84
C ARG A 115 24.11 -5.01 7.63
N ASP A 116 24.38 -4.81 8.92
CA ASP A 116 24.91 -5.86 9.79
C ASP A 116 23.90 -6.98 10.03
N TYR A 117 22.61 -6.73 9.77
CA TYR A 117 21.49 -7.65 9.90
C TYR A 117 21.01 -8.24 8.56
N GLU A 118 21.68 -7.95 7.45
CA GLU A 118 21.34 -8.54 6.14
C GLU A 118 21.60 -10.05 6.16
N ILE A 119 20.60 -10.83 5.73
CA ILE A 119 20.74 -12.27 5.57
C ILE A 119 21.53 -12.58 4.29
N ARG A 120 22.27 -13.68 4.31
CA ARG A 120 23.14 -14.08 3.20
C ARG A 120 22.48 -15.18 2.38
N LEU A 121 22.40 -14.96 1.07
CA LEU A 121 21.85 -15.93 0.12
C LEU A 121 22.99 -16.72 -0.53
N GLU A 122 22.94 -18.04 -0.43
CA GLU A 122 23.88 -18.97 -1.03
C GLU A 122 23.17 -19.74 -2.15
N SER A 123 23.47 -19.38 -3.40
CA SER A 123 22.87 -20.04 -4.57
C SER A 123 23.31 -21.50 -4.67
N THR A 124 22.35 -22.37 -5.00
CA THR A 124 22.59 -23.79 -5.28
C THR A 124 22.66 -24.01 -6.80
N PRO A 125 23.25 -25.15 -7.26
CA PRO A 125 23.29 -25.49 -8.68
C PRO A 125 21.90 -25.62 -9.35
N ALA A 126 20.83 -25.77 -8.56
CA ALA A 126 19.45 -25.92 -9.03
C ALA A 126 18.71 -24.57 -9.17
N GLY A 127 19.40 -23.43 -9.05
CA GLY A 127 18.76 -22.11 -9.09
C GLY A 127 17.97 -21.75 -7.83
N ARG A 128 18.13 -22.55 -6.76
CA ARG A 128 17.53 -22.33 -5.44
C ARG A 128 18.54 -21.62 -4.54
N VAL A 129 18.11 -21.13 -3.38
CA VAL A 129 18.96 -20.44 -2.41
C VAL A 129 18.84 -21.06 -1.03
N ASN A 130 19.98 -21.26 -0.39
CA ASN A 130 20.04 -21.47 1.05
C ASN A 130 20.23 -20.11 1.72
N VAL A 131 19.57 -19.91 2.86
CA VAL A 131 19.61 -18.64 3.58
C VAL A 131 20.40 -18.83 4.87
N ARG A 132 21.41 -18.00 5.05
CA ARG A 132 22.21 -17.93 6.27
C ARG A 132 21.90 -16.67 7.05
N GLY A 133 22.06 -16.78 8.36
CA GLY A 133 21.93 -15.66 9.27
C GLY A 133 22.91 -14.52 8.93
N PRO A 134 22.65 -13.33 9.49
CA PRO A 134 23.56 -12.21 9.36
C PRO A 134 24.97 -12.58 9.82
N ALA A 135 25.99 -11.93 9.26
CA ALA A 135 27.39 -12.26 9.59
C ALA A 135 27.68 -12.14 11.09
N ALA A 136 27.03 -11.20 11.77
CA ALA A 136 27.15 -10.99 13.22
C ALA A 136 26.55 -12.13 14.06
N ALA A 137 25.53 -12.84 13.55
CA ALA A 137 24.86 -13.95 14.22
C ALA A 137 25.50 -15.32 13.94
N GLY A 138 26.65 -15.35 13.25
CA GLY A 138 27.35 -16.57 12.84
C GLY A 138 26.83 -17.19 11.53
N ASP A 139 27.39 -18.34 11.15
CA ASP A 139 27.14 -18.97 9.85
C ASP A 139 25.95 -19.95 9.84
N GLN A 140 25.02 -19.78 10.78
CA GLN A 140 23.85 -20.64 10.90
C GLN A 140 22.95 -20.58 9.66
N ILE A 141 22.45 -21.75 9.25
CA ILE A 141 21.51 -21.87 8.13
C ILE A 141 20.09 -21.71 8.70
N ILE A 142 19.40 -20.68 8.25
CA ILE A 142 18.05 -20.32 8.69
C ILE A 142 17.00 -21.08 7.88
N ALA A 143 17.20 -21.14 6.56
CA ALA A 143 16.31 -21.83 5.65
C ALA A 143 17.10 -22.45 4.49
N ARG A 144 16.53 -23.47 3.87
CA ARG A 144 17.16 -24.22 2.78
C ARG A 144 16.22 -24.30 1.60
N ASP A 145 16.79 -24.44 0.42
CA ASP A 145 16.07 -24.74 -0.80
C ASP A 145 14.88 -23.79 -1.04
N LEU A 146 15.14 -22.49 -1.02
CA LEU A 146 14.13 -21.46 -1.34
C LEU A 146 14.29 -20.99 -2.78
N ILE A 147 13.25 -20.40 -3.36
CA ILE A 147 13.43 -19.62 -4.60
C ILE A 147 14.28 -18.38 -4.32
N GLU A 148 15.04 -17.93 -5.33
CA GLU A 148 15.73 -16.63 -5.27
C GLU A 148 14.69 -15.49 -5.21
N PRO A 149 14.70 -14.64 -4.18
CA PRO A 149 13.69 -13.59 -4.00
C PRO A 149 13.64 -12.58 -5.14
N LEU A 150 14.76 -12.35 -5.82
CA LEU A 150 14.83 -11.38 -6.92
C LEU A 150 14.42 -11.98 -8.27
N ALA A 151 14.26 -13.30 -8.36
CA ALA A 151 13.72 -13.97 -9.55
C ALA A 151 12.20 -13.79 -9.65
N MET A 152 11.49 -13.95 -8.53
CA MET A 152 10.03 -13.77 -8.43
C MET A 152 9.72 -12.62 -7.47
N SER A 153 9.69 -11.41 -8.03
CA SER A 153 9.61 -10.17 -7.25
C SER A 153 8.18 -9.69 -7.01
N GLY A 154 7.96 -9.00 -5.90
CA GLY A 154 6.75 -8.22 -5.66
C GLY A 154 6.94 -6.76 -6.06
N PHE A 155 5.89 -6.11 -6.55
CA PHE A 155 5.83 -4.68 -6.81
C PHE A 155 4.46 -4.11 -6.47
N THR A 156 4.44 -3.11 -5.58
CA THR A 156 3.22 -2.37 -5.26
C THR A 156 3.26 -0.99 -5.91
N SER A 157 2.31 -0.72 -6.80
CA SER A 157 2.06 0.60 -7.36
C SER A 157 1.17 1.40 -6.42
N LEU A 158 1.73 2.47 -5.87
CA LEU A 158 1.03 3.43 -5.00
C LEU A 158 0.52 4.66 -5.78
N PHE A 159 0.45 4.55 -7.10
CA PHE A 159 0.16 5.66 -7.99
C PHE A 159 -1.24 6.24 -7.76
N LEU A 160 -2.27 5.40 -7.70
CA LEU A 160 -3.65 5.89 -7.50
C LEU A 160 -3.82 6.49 -6.11
N ALA A 161 -3.26 5.86 -5.08
CA ALA A 161 -3.25 6.42 -3.72
C ALA A 161 -2.64 7.84 -3.67
N ALA A 162 -1.54 8.07 -4.39
CA ALA A 162 -0.84 9.35 -4.41
C ALA A 162 -1.39 10.38 -5.40
N TYR A 163 -2.08 9.97 -6.47
CA TYR A 163 -2.42 10.87 -7.59
C TYR A 163 -3.87 10.81 -8.07
N LYS A 164 -4.78 10.08 -7.43
CA LYS A 164 -6.19 10.06 -7.88
C LYS A 164 -6.89 11.41 -7.78
N ILE A 165 -6.62 12.20 -6.74
CA ILE A 165 -7.25 13.50 -6.52
C ILE A 165 -6.82 14.51 -7.62
N PRO A 166 -5.50 14.68 -7.92
CA PRO A 166 -5.04 15.54 -9.01
C PRO A 166 -5.48 15.03 -10.38
N LEU A 167 -5.52 13.70 -10.57
CA LEU A 167 -6.07 13.10 -11.79
C LEU A 167 -7.54 13.46 -11.95
N ALA A 168 -8.34 13.38 -10.88
CA ALA A 168 -9.75 13.77 -10.92
C ALA A 168 -9.92 15.27 -11.20
N ALA A 169 -9.12 16.12 -10.55
CA ALA A 169 -9.11 17.56 -10.80
C ALA A 169 -8.74 17.89 -12.26
N LEU A 170 -7.65 17.31 -12.78
CA LEU A 170 -7.24 17.49 -14.17
C LEU A 170 -8.30 16.99 -15.14
N THR A 171 -8.92 15.84 -14.87
CA THR A 171 -10.01 15.27 -15.68
C THR A 171 -11.20 16.21 -15.71
N GLY A 172 -11.60 16.77 -14.56
CA GLY A 172 -12.68 17.74 -14.46
C GLY A 172 -12.38 19.02 -15.24
N ILE A 173 -11.17 19.57 -15.10
CA ILE A 173 -10.73 20.76 -15.82
C ILE A 173 -10.73 20.54 -17.33
N VAL A 174 -10.19 19.41 -17.80
CA VAL A 174 -10.18 19.07 -19.23
C VAL A 174 -11.60 18.88 -19.76
N ALA A 175 -12.45 18.17 -19.03
CA ALA A 175 -13.85 17.96 -19.43
C ALA A 175 -14.60 19.29 -19.57
N VAL A 176 -14.45 20.20 -18.60
CA VAL A 176 -15.09 21.52 -18.63
C VAL A 176 -14.48 22.42 -19.71
N GLY A 177 -13.15 22.42 -19.85
CA GLY A 177 -12.45 23.19 -20.87
C GLY A 177 -12.87 22.78 -22.30
N LEU A 178 -13.16 21.51 -22.53
CA LEU A 178 -13.67 21.00 -23.81
C LEU A 178 -15.17 21.27 -24.00
N ALA A 179 -15.97 21.16 -22.94
CA ALA A 179 -17.42 21.34 -23.02
C ALA A 179 -17.84 22.81 -23.16
N THR A 180 -17.13 23.72 -22.48
CA THR A 180 -17.52 25.13 -22.36
C THR A 180 -17.64 25.84 -23.72
N PRO A 181 -16.68 25.72 -24.67
CA PRO A 181 -16.80 26.34 -25.98
C PRO A 181 -18.02 25.84 -26.77
N ALA A 182 -18.32 24.54 -26.69
CA ALA A 182 -19.46 23.95 -27.39
C ALA A 182 -20.80 24.41 -26.79
N LEU A 183 -20.91 24.44 -25.45
CA LEU A 183 -22.10 24.93 -24.75
C LEU A 183 -22.34 26.42 -25.01
N ASN A 184 -21.28 27.21 -25.10
CA ASN A 184 -21.35 28.62 -25.46
C ASN A 184 -21.82 28.80 -26.91
N GLY A 185 -21.22 28.06 -27.86
CA GLY A 185 -21.60 28.10 -29.27
C GLY A 185 -23.07 27.70 -29.53
N ALA A 186 -23.65 26.90 -28.65
CA ALA A 186 -25.05 26.49 -28.69
C ALA A 186 -26.02 27.46 -27.98
N GLY A 187 -25.55 28.56 -27.40
CA GLY A 187 -26.39 29.55 -26.69
C GLY A 187 -26.96 29.06 -25.34
N ILE A 188 -26.53 27.90 -24.85
CA ILE A 188 -27.03 27.27 -23.63
C ILE A 188 -26.67 28.12 -22.39
N LEU A 189 -25.47 28.69 -22.37
CA LEU A 189 -24.98 29.52 -21.26
C LEU A 189 -25.79 30.81 -21.08
N GLU A 190 -26.24 31.41 -22.19
CA GLU A 190 -27.08 32.61 -22.19
C GLU A 190 -28.52 32.28 -21.78
N THR A 191 -29.03 31.10 -22.17
CA THR A 191 -30.43 30.69 -21.98
C THR A 191 -30.77 30.35 -20.52
N PHE A 192 -29.91 29.62 -19.81
CA PHE A 192 -30.22 29.08 -18.47
C PHE A 192 -29.75 29.95 -17.30
N GLY A 193 -29.01 31.02 -17.59
CA GLY A 193 -28.39 31.86 -16.59
C GLY A 193 -27.18 31.21 -15.91
N SER A 194 -26.16 32.02 -15.63
CA SER A 194 -24.84 31.55 -15.19
C SER A 194 -24.86 30.75 -13.89
N ARG A 195 -25.65 31.15 -12.90
CA ARG A 195 -25.72 30.47 -11.59
C ARG A 195 -26.27 29.05 -11.70
N THR A 196 -27.31 28.86 -12.50
CA THR A 196 -27.94 27.55 -12.75
C THR A 196 -26.97 26.61 -13.45
N VAL A 197 -26.24 27.12 -14.44
CA VAL A 197 -25.24 26.35 -15.19
C VAL A 197 -24.05 25.96 -14.31
N ILE A 198 -23.60 26.83 -13.40
CA ILE A 198 -22.50 26.50 -12.47
C ILE A 198 -22.91 25.37 -11.52
N GLY A 199 -24.11 25.46 -10.92
CA GLY A 199 -24.60 24.45 -9.99
C GLY A 199 -24.82 23.10 -10.67
N LEU A 200 -25.57 23.08 -11.78
CA LEU A 200 -25.84 21.85 -12.54
C LEU A 200 -24.57 21.29 -13.19
N GLY A 201 -23.69 22.17 -13.69
CA GLY A 201 -22.40 21.81 -14.26
C GLY A 201 -21.48 21.16 -13.24
N PHE A 202 -21.42 21.68 -12.01
CA PHE A 202 -20.67 21.05 -10.92
C PHE A 202 -21.20 19.64 -10.62
N LEU A 203 -22.52 19.47 -10.47
CA LEU A 203 -23.11 18.15 -10.23
C LEU A 203 -22.83 17.17 -11.38
N LEU A 204 -22.86 17.65 -12.63
CA LEU A 204 -22.53 16.84 -13.81
C LEU A 204 -21.05 16.43 -13.82
N VAL A 205 -20.13 17.34 -13.49
CA VAL A 205 -18.70 17.02 -13.36
C VAL A 205 -18.47 16.01 -12.25
N VAL A 206 -19.11 16.19 -11.08
CA VAL A 206 -19.04 15.21 -9.99
C VAL A 206 -19.58 13.85 -10.44
N ALA A 207 -20.70 13.80 -11.16
CA ALA A 207 -21.25 12.54 -11.68
C ALA A 207 -20.28 11.87 -12.68
N LEU A 208 -19.69 12.64 -13.61
CA LEU A 208 -18.70 12.15 -14.55
C LEU A 208 -17.46 11.58 -13.83
N LEU A 209 -16.91 12.34 -12.88
CA LEU A 209 -15.75 11.92 -12.10
C LEU A 209 -16.09 10.69 -11.24
N PHE A 210 -17.30 10.61 -10.70
CA PHE A 210 -17.76 9.45 -9.95
C PHE A 210 -17.84 8.20 -10.83
N LEU A 211 -18.28 8.31 -12.09
CA LEU A 211 -18.30 7.19 -13.03
C LEU A 211 -16.88 6.65 -13.33
N VAL A 212 -15.89 7.54 -13.38
CA VAL A 212 -14.49 7.20 -13.68
C VAL A 212 -13.75 6.66 -12.45
N PHE A 213 -13.83 7.36 -11.31
CA PHE A 213 -13.04 7.05 -10.10
C PHE A 213 -13.77 6.14 -9.10
N ARG A 214 -15.11 6.04 -9.23
CA ARG A 214 -16.01 5.21 -8.38
C ARG A 214 -15.91 5.54 -6.89
N GLU A 215 -15.67 6.81 -6.58
CA GLU A 215 -15.56 7.31 -5.22
C GLU A 215 -16.08 8.74 -5.15
N ILE A 216 -17.13 8.95 -4.34
CA ILE A 216 -17.81 10.24 -4.25
C ILE A 216 -16.88 11.34 -3.73
N ILE A 217 -16.02 11.00 -2.77
CA ILE A 217 -15.09 11.95 -2.15
C ILE A 217 -14.08 12.44 -3.18
N THR A 218 -13.42 11.53 -3.89
CA THR A 218 -12.51 11.86 -5.00
C THR A 218 -13.22 12.68 -6.08
N ALA A 219 -14.46 12.33 -6.44
CA ALA A 219 -15.24 13.06 -7.44
C ALA A 219 -15.57 14.50 -7.01
N VAL A 220 -16.01 14.68 -5.75
CA VAL A 220 -16.31 16.00 -5.18
C VAL A 220 -15.06 16.85 -5.10
N PHE A 221 -13.98 16.35 -4.47
CA PHE A 221 -12.73 17.09 -4.33
C PHE A 221 -12.06 17.38 -5.67
N GLY A 222 -12.18 16.48 -6.66
CA GLY A 222 -11.72 16.72 -8.02
C GLY A 222 -12.53 17.79 -8.75
N ALA A 223 -13.82 17.97 -8.43
CA ALA A 223 -14.65 19.00 -9.05
C ALA A 223 -14.49 20.40 -8.40
N VAL A 224 -13.94 20.50 -7.18
CA VAL A 224 -13.79 21.77 -6.44
C VAL A 224 -13.02 22.85 -7.23
N PRO A 225 -11.88 22.57 -7.89
CA PRO A 225 -11.16 23.59 -8.67
C PRO A 225 -12.01 24.20 -9.78
N VAL A 226 -12.84 23.40 -10.44
CA VAL A 226 -13.79 23.87 -11.47
C VAL A 226 -14.81 24.82 -10.85
N LEU A 227 -15.39 24.44 -9.71
CA LEU A 227 -16.37 25.27 -9.01
C LEU A 227 -15.77 26.62 -8.60
N ILE A 228 -14.58 26.61 -7.99
CA ILE A 228 -13.90 27.84 -7.56
C ILE A 228 -13.57 28.71 -8.78
N ALA A 229 -13.07 28.13 -9.88
CA ALA A 229 -12.76 28.88 -11.10
C ALA A 229 -14.01 29.54 -11.68
N ALA A 230 -15.12 28.80 -11.73
CA ALA A 230 -16.39 29.31 -12.23
C ALA A 230 -16.94 30.44 -11.35
N LEU A 231 -16.84 30.31 -10.02
CA LEU A 231 -17.22 31.35 -9.09
C LEU A 231 -16.35 32.61 -9.24
N LEU A 232 -15.01 32.45 -9.33
CA LEU A 232 -14.08 33.57 -9.48
C LEU A 232 -14.26 34.31 -10.80
N TYR A 233 -14.38 33.59 -11.91
CA TYR A 233 -14.62 34.19 -13.23
C TYR A 233 -15.88 35.06 -13.24
N TRP A 234 -16.92 34.64 -12.53
CA TRP A 234 -18.17 35.39 -12.41
C TRP A 234 -18.13 36.51 -11.38
N SER A 235 -17.55 36.28 -10.20
CA SER A 235 -17.47 37.31 -9.15
C SER A 235 -16.60 38.49 -9.55
N LEU A 236 -15.66 38.28 -10.48
CA LEU A 236 -14.78 39.32 -11.02
C LEU A 236 -15.34 39.98 -12.29
N GLU A 237 -16.60 39.73 -12.64
CA GLU A 237 -17.29 40.27 -13.83
C GLU A 237 -16.60 39.97 -15.18
N LEU A 238 -15.68 39.01 -15.19
CA LEU A 238 -14.97 38.56 -16.40
C LEU A 238 -15.91 37.82 -17.38
N GLY A 239 -17.12 37.47 -16.96
CA GLY A 239 -18.18 36.94 -17.83
C GLY A 239 -18.75 37.93 -18.84
N THR A 240 -18.45 39.23 -18.70
CA THR A 240 -18.84 40.27 -19.68
C THR A 240 -17.89 40.33 -20.87
N THR A 241 -16.65 39.89 -20.70
CA THR A 241 -15.71 39.69 -21.79
C THR A 241 -15.93 38.28 -22.30
N ARG A 242 -16.17 38.08 -23.59
CA ARG A 242 -16.20 36.74 -24.23
C ARG A 242 -14.83 36.03 -24.19
N ASP A 243 -13.97 36.42 -23.24
CA ASP A 243 -12.58 36.03 -23.13
C ASP A 243 -12.43 34.78 -22.25
N TRP A 244 -12.73 33.65 -22.89
CA TRP A 244 -12.52 32.32 -22.32
C TRP A 244 -11.05 32.04 -21.95
N SER A 245 -10.10 32.84 -22.44
CA SER A 245 -8.69 32.70 -22.06
C SER A 245 -8.46 33.05 -20.59
N ALA A 246 -9.19 34.04 -20.05
CA ALA A 246 -9.13 34.42 -18.65
C ALA A 246 -9.66 33.29 -17.74
N PHE A 247 -10.77 32.65 -18.13
CA PHE A 247 -11.31 31.49 -17.41
C PHE A 247 -10.32 30.31 -17.40
N GLY A 248 -9.72 29.99 -18.57
CA GLY A 248 -8.71 28.95 -18.68
C GLY A 248 -7.45 29.24 -17.84
N MET A 249 -7.03 30.51 -17.76
CA MET A 249 -5.91 30.93 -16.93
C MET A 249 -6.20 30.78 -15.44
N TRP A 250 -7.40 31.14 -14.98
CA TRP A 250 -7.82 30.92 -13.59
C TRP A 250 -7.92 29.45 -13.23
N LEU A 251 -8.43 28.60 -14.14
CA LEU A 251 -8.40 27.14 -13.96
C LEU A 251 -6.96 26.63 -13.81
N ALA A 252 -6.02 27.12 -14.61
CA ALA A 252 -4.61 26.75 -14.51
C ALA A 252 -3.99 27.21 -13.18
N VAL A 253 -4.26 28.46 -12.75
CA VAL A 253 -3.77 28.99 -11.46
C VAL A 253 -4.34 28.20 -10.28
N LEU A 254 -5.65 27.92 -10.29
CA LEU A 254 -6.30 27.15 -9.24
C LEU A 254 -5.84 25.70 -9.21
N PHE A 255 -5.65 25.08 -10.37
CA PHE A 255 -5.04 23.76 -10.45
C PHE A 255 -3.62 23.76 -9.89
N ALA A 256 -2.86 24.83 -10.14
CA ALA A 256 -1.54 24.98 -9.56
C ALA A 256 -1.63 25.11 -8.02
N VAL A 257 -2.47 26.01 -7.48
CA VAL A 257 -2.70 26.13 -6.03
C VAL A 257 -3.15 24.81 -5.41
N TYR A 258 -4.05 24.10 -6.09
CA TYR A 258 -4.51 22.78 -5.69
C TYR A 258 -3.35 21.80 -5.60
N LEU A 259 -2.53 21.68 -6.65
CA LEU A 259 -1.30 20.90 -6.65
C LEU A 259 -0.34 21.32 -5.52
N ALA A 260 -0.26 22.60 -5.17
CA ALA A 260 0.57 23.06 -4.06
C ALA A 260 0.04 22.59 -2.69
N VAL A 261 -1.27 22.65 -2.46
CA VAL A 261 -1.92 22.12 -1.24
C VAL A 261 -1.73 20.61 -1.17
N ASP A 262 -2.04 19.94 -2.25
CA ASP A 262 -1.86 18.51 -2.49
C ASP A 262 -0.46 17.98 -2.16
N LEU A 263 0.60 18.74 -2.45
CA LEU A 263 1.98 18.36 -2.12
C LEU A 263 2.23 18.18 -0.61
N PHE A 264 1.40 18.78 0.24
CA PHE A 264 1.44 18.59 1.69
C PHE A 264 0.66 17.37 2.17
N PHE A 265 -0.41 16.97 1.47
CA PHE A 265 -1.28 15.87 1.91
C PHE A 265 -0.98 14.53 1.22
N PHE A 266 -0.30 14.52 0.06
CA PHE A 266 -0.19 13.27 -0.67
C PHE A 266 0.70 12.23 0.00
N PRO A 267 0.21 10.98 0.05
CA PRO A 267 1.00 9.88 0.53
C PRO A 267 2.26 9.67 -0.31
N ARG A 268 3.35 9.32 0.35
CA ARG A 268 4.68 9.25 -0.26
C ARG A 268 5.24 7.84 -0.12
N PRO A 269 5.55 7.16 -1.23
CA PRO A 269 6.13 5.84 -1.19
C PRO A 269 7.54 5.89 -0.58
N VAL A 270 7.84 4.92 0.25
CA VAL A 270 9.18 4.71 0.84
C VAL A 270 9.85 3.56 0.10
N PRO A 271 11.20 3.57 -0.03
CA PRO A 271 11.93 2.44 -0.62
C PRO A 271 11.51 1.11 0.02
N PRO A 272 11.18 0.07 -0.77
CA PRO A 272 10.71 -1.20 -0.23
C PRO A 272 11.80 -1.93 0.57
N ALA A 273 11.34 -2.78 1.50
CA ALA A 273 12.19 -3.71 2.22
C ALA A 273 11.79 -5.16 1.89
N LEU A 274 12.81 -6.01 1.72
CA LEU A 274 12.65 -7.43 1.49
C LEU A 274 12.94 -8.19 2.78
N PHE A 275 12.02 -9.08 3.15
CA PHE A 275 12.12 -9.92 4.33
C PHE A 275 11.95 -11.40 3.99
N LEU A 276 12.58 -12.27 4.78
CA LEU A 276 12.29 -13.68 4.85
C LEU A 276 11.47 -13.97 6.11
N TYR A 277 10.24 -14.42 5.93
CA TYR A 277 9.48 -15.07 6.99
C TYR A 277 9.74 -16.57 6.96
N THR A 278 10.03 -17.17 8.11
CA THR A 278 9.96 -18.62 8.30
C THR A 278 8.96 -18.92 9.42
N ARG A 279 8.22 -20.02 9.27
CA ARG A 279 7.27 -20.46 10.29
C ARG A 279 7.96 -20.93 11.56
N ASP A 280 9.05 -21.67 11.38
CA ASP A 280 9.73 -22.39 12.44
C ASP A 280 11.23 -22.04 12.48
N GLY A 281 11.89 -22.45 13.58
CA GLY A 281 13.33 -22.32 13.79
C GLY A 281 13.80 -20.91 14.12
N ALA A 282 15.12 -20.68 14.08
CA ALA A 282 15.75 -19.41 14.44
C ALA A 282 15.31 -18.21 13.57
N GLY A 283 14.74 -18.47 12.40
CA GLY A 283 14.17 -17.44 11.52
C GLY A 283 12.78 -16.96 11.94
N SER A 284 12.06 -17.75 12.77
CA SER A 284 10.67 -17.47 13.11
C SER A 284 10.54 -16.20 13.95
N PRO A 285 9.61 -15.30 13.62
CA PRO A 285 9.44 -14.05 14.35
C PRO A 285 8.57 -14.17 15.60
N TYR A 286 7.93 -15.32 15.83
CA TYR A 286 6.94 -15.50 16.89
C TYR A 286 7.36 -16.60 17.85
N SER A 287 7.37 -16.27 19.13
CA SER A 287 7.60 -17.21 20.23
C SER A 287 6.35 -18.01 20.57
N ARG A 288 5.19 -17.33 20.56
CA ARG A 288 3.89 -17.91 20.84
C ARG A 288 3.24 -18.42 19.55
N PRO A 289 2.79 -19.69 19.51
CA PRO A 289 2.00 -20.20 18.38
C PRO A 289 0.77 -19.34 18.06
N ASP A 290 0.11 -18.81 19.10
CA ASP A 290 -1.09 -17.98 18.97
C ASP A 290 -0.84 -16.58 18.37
N ASP A 291 0.44 -16.18 18.26
CA ASP A 291 0.85 -14.95 17.59
C ASP A 291 1.19 -15.16 16.13
N ALA A 292 1.47 -16.41 15.74
CA ALA A 292 1.75 -16.78 14.37
C ALA A 292 0.46 -16.84 13.54
N PRO A 293 0.50 -16.40 12.27
CA PRO A 293 -0.62 -16.55 11.35
C PRO A 293 -0.80 -18.03 10.99
N TRP A 294 -1.68 -18.72 11.72
CA TRP A 294 -1.93 -20.16 11.58
C TRP A 294 -2.53 -20.54 10.22
N TRP A 295 -3.12 -19.59 9.49
CA TRP A 295 -3.67 -19.77 8.15
C TRP A 295 -2.61 -19.85 7.04
N LEU A 296 -1.34 -19.60 7.35
CA LEU A 296 -0.29 -19.78 6.35
C LEU A 296 -0.10 -21.26 6.05
N GLU A 297 0.01 -21.61 4.77
CA GLU A 297 0.30 -22.97 4.32
C GLU A 297 1.80 -23.23 4.13
N GLY A 298 2.60 -22.16 3.98
CA GLY A 298 4.04 -22.21 3.73
C GLY A 298 4.92 -22.20 4.95
N SER A 299 6.04 -22.91 4.84
CA SER A 299 7.09 -22.85 5.86
C SER A 299 7.97 -21.62 5.69
N ALA A 300 8.03 -21.03 4.49
CA ALA A 300 8.80 -19.82 4.22
C ALA A 300 8.14 -18.90 3.18
N TYR A 301 8.29 -17.59 3.38
CA TYR A 301 7.78 -16.56 2.46
C TYR A 301 8.80 -15.44 2.27
N TRP A 302 8.93 -14.98 1.03
CA TRP A 302 9.54 -13.70 0.72
C TRP A 302 8.49 -12.60 0.84
N VAL A 303 8.71 -11.69 1.78
CA VAL A 303 7.77 -10.61 2.09
C VAL A 303 8.33 -9.30 1.58
N TRP A 304 7.66 -8.72 0.58
CA TRP A 304 7.99 -7.39 0.06
C TRP A 304 7.14 -6.35 0.78
N ARG A 305 7.75 -5.61 1.71
CA ARG A 305 7.08 -4.56 2.50
C ARG A 305 7.23 -3.20 1.80
N TYR A 306 6.09 -2.58 1.53
CA TYR A 306 5.95 -1.22 1.03
C TYR A 306 5.32 -0.36 2.11
N LEU A 307 5.86 0.84 2.28
CA LEU A 307 5.32 1.84 3.20
C LEU A 307 4.96 3.10 2.44
N MET A 308 3.92 3.74 2.93
CA MET A 308 3.38 4.97 2.42
C MET A 308 3.26 5.95 3.57
N LEU A 309 4.06 7.02 3.54
CA LEU A 309 3.97 8.11 4.50
C LEU A 309 2.89 9.09 4.04
N THR A 310 1.80 9.19 4.79
CA THR A 310 0.82 10.27 4.67
C THR A 310 1.25 11.43 5.57
N PRO A 311 1.69 12.59 5.04
CA PRO A 311 2.27 13.64 5.88
C PRO A 311 1.25 14.35 6.78
N ALA A 312 -0.04 14.29 6.42
CA ALA A 312 -1.16 14.77 7.22
C ALA A 312 -2.43 14.00 6.83
N GLU A 313 -3.16 13.48 7.80
CA GLU A 313 -4.51 12.96 7.58
C GLU A 313 -5.54 14.10 7.51
N ILE A 314 -6.59 13.96 6.70
CA ILE A 314 -7.63 15.00 6.56
C ILE A 314 -8.43 15.17 7.86
N ASN A 315 -8.61 14.09 8.61
CA ASN A 315 -9.29 14.04 9.91
C ASN A 315 -8.36 14.33 11.10
N LYS A 316 -7.05 14.08 10.97
CA LYS A 316 -6.03 14.40 12.00
C LYS A 316 -4.99 15.35 11.42
N PHE A 317 -5.40 16.61 11.29
CA PHE A 317 -4.52 17.68 10.83
C PHE A 317 -3.21 17.64 11.65
N TRP A 318 -2.07 17.52 10.94
CA TRP A 318 -0.69 17.54 11.45
C TRP A 318 -0.10 16.24 11.99
N GLU A 319 -0.84 15.12 12.02
CA GLU A 319 -0.26 13.82 12.38
C GLU A 319 0.26 13.09 11.14
N ARG A 320 1.51 12.58 11.22
CA ARG A 320 2.09 11.74 10.17
C ARG A 320 1.59 10.32 10.34
N ASP A 321 0.93 9.82 9.30
CA ASP A 321 0.46 8.45 9.30
C ASP A 321 1.24 7.57 8.31
N TRP A 322 1.32 6.29 8.62
CA TRP A 322 2.08 5.32 7.83
C TRP A 322 1.20 4.14 7.52
N GLU A 323 1.02 3.94 6.23
CA GLU A 323 0.24 2.84 5.70
C GLU A 323 1.16 1.80 5.10
N ARG A 324 0.95 0.54 5.48
CA ARG A 324 1.75 -0.60 5.04
C ARG A 324 0.99 -1.45 4.04
N VAL A 325 1.73 -1.95 3.05
CA VAL A 325 1.30 -3.01 2.14
C VAL A 325 2.42 -4.04 2.03
N GLU A 326 2.11 -5.30 2.30
CA GLU A 326 3.06 -6.41 2.14
C GLU A 326 2.57 -7.39 1.07
N LEU A 327 3.48 -7.86 0.22
CA LEU A 327 3.25 -8.96 -0.70
C LEU A 327 3.97 -10.20 -0.17
N TRP A 328 3.21 -11.23 0.18
CA TRP A 328 3.74 -12.50 0.69
C TRP A 328 3.79 -13.52 -0.45
N ILE A 329 5.01 -13.72 -0.97
CA ILE A 329 5.30 -14.65 -2.05
C ILE A 329 5.87 -15.93 -1.44
N ARG A 330 5.24 -17.06 -1.73
CA ARG A 330 5.66 -18.38 -1.24
C ARG A 330 7.13 -18.63 -1.62
N ALA A 331 7.98 -18.99 -0.67
CA ALA A 331 9.42 -19.19 -0.94
C ALA A 331 9.79 -20.66 -1.16
N ASP A 332 8.97 -21.58 -0.66
CA ASP A 332 9.22 -23.01 -0.57
C ASP A 332 8.16 -23.86 -1.30
N GLY A 333 8.47 -25.14 -1.51
CA GLY A 333 7.52 -26.10 -2.04
C GLY A 333 7.13 -25.90 -3.52
N PRO A 334 6.07 -26.58 -3.98
CA PRO A 334 5.63 -26.59 -5.38
C PRO A 334 5.01 -25.26 -5.84
N ASP A 335 4.42 -24.51 -4.92
CA ASP A 335 3.82 -23.19 -5.18
C ASP A 335 4.76 -22.03 -4.86
N ALA A 336 6.07 -22.30 -4.68
CA ALA A 336 7.06 -21.24 -4.55
C ALA A 336 6.90 -20.20 -5.67
N GLY A 337 7.29 -18.94 -5.45
CA GLY A 337 7.17 -17.86 -6.44
C GLY A 337 5.75 -17.37 -6.71
N LEU A 338 4.71 -18.00 -6.16
CA LEU A 338 3.33 -17.53 -6.26
C LEU A 338 3.00 -16.53 -5.13
N LEU A 339 2.30 -15.47 -5.50
CA LEU A 339 1.69 -14.57 -4.52
C LEU A 339 0.52 -15.30 -3.84
N GLU A 340 0.59 -15.43 -2.52
CA GLU A 340 -0.47 -16.05 -1.72
C GLU A 340 -1.27 -15.02 -0.94
N TRP A 341 -0.58 -14.07 -0.29
CA TRP A 341 -1.24 -13.09 0.59
C TRP A 341 -0.81 -11.66 0.30
N VAL A 342 -1.76 -10.75 0.49
CA VAL A 342 -1.50 -9.31 0.59
C VAL A 342 -1.95 -8.86 1.98
N VAL A 343 -1.06 -8.18 2.69
CA VAL A 343 -1.32 -7.71 4.05
C VAL A 343 -1.32 -6.19 4.07
N THR A 344 -2.34 -5.59 4.68
CA THR A 344 -2.43 -4.14 4.87
C THR A 344 -2.85 -3.80 6.28
N ASP A 345 -2.59 -2.56 6.68
CA ASP A 345 -3.07 -2.06 7.96
C ASP A 345 -4.54 -1.59 7.84
N GLY A 346 -5.26 -1.61 8.96
CA GLY A 346 -6.57 -0.97 9.08
C GLY A 346 -6.95 -0.77 10.55
N HIS A 347 -6.83 0.45 11.06
CA HIS A 347 -7.12 0.80 12.46
C HIS A 347 -6.50 -0.19 13.47
N TYR A 348 -5.16 -0.20 13.56
CA TYR A 348 -4.38 -1.11 14.44
C TYR A 348 -4.58 -2.63 14.20
N ARG A 349 -5.22 -3.03 13.10
CA ARG A 349 -5.36 -4.43 12.68
C ARG A 349 -4.48 -4.71 11.47
N GLU A 350 -4.08 -5.96 11.31
CA GLU A 350 -3.52 -6.45 10.05
C GLU A 350 -4.61 -7.22 9.29
N LEU A 351 -4.90 -6.74 8.08
CA LEU A 351 -5.90 -7.31 7.20
C LEU A 351 -5.20 -8.23 6.20
N TRP A 352 -5.49 -9.53 6.28
CA TRP A 352 -4.88 -10.55 5.43
C TRP A 352 -5.83 -10.94 4.31
N THR A 353 -5.44 -10.59 3.08
CA THR A 353 -6.24 -10.85 1.88
C THR A 353 -5.61 -11.97 1.07
N PRO A 354 -6.32 -13.11 0.89
CA PRO A 354 -5.83 -14.19 0.04
C PRO A 354 -5.88 -13.75 -1.42
N TYR A 355 -4.97 -14.29 -2.23
CA TYR A 355 -4.86 -13.96 -3.65
C TYR A 355 -6.18 -14.07 -4.41
N GLU A 356 -6.99 -15.08 -4.10
CA GLU A 356 -8.27 -15.40 -4.72
C GLU A 356 -9.29 -14.25 -4.57
N ARG A 357 -9.13 -13.40 -3.55
CA ARG A 357 -9.99 -12.24 -3.28
C ARG A 357 -9.46 -10.91 -3.84
N LEU A 358 -8.30 -10.92 -4.51
CA LEU A 358 -7.70 -9.70 -5.10
C LEU A 358 -8.29 -9.29 -6.45
N GLY A 359 -9.24 -10.05 -7.00
CA GLY A 359 -9.79 -9.81 -8.33
C GLY A 359 -10.83 -10.83 -8.76
N ARG A 360 -11.04 -10.96 -10.08
CA ARG A 360 -11.97 -11.94 -10.66
C ARG A 360 -11.25 -13.26 -10.95
N GLY A 361 -11.82 -14.40 -10.54
CA GLY A 361 -11.22 -15.74 -10.64
C GLY A 361 -10.49 -16.02 -11.96
N THR A 362 -11.17 -15.88 -13.11
CA THR A 362 -10.56 -16.17 -14.43
C THR A 362 -9.32 -15.32 -14.76
N ALA A 363 -9.26 -14.08 -14.28
CA ALA A 363 -8.10 -13.21 -14.48
C ALA A 363 -6.96 -13.58 -13.53
N LEU A 364 -7.29 -13.96 -12.30
CA LEU A 364 -6.36 -14.42 -11.27
C LEU A 364 -5.71 -15.76 -11.66
N ASP A 365 -6.50 -16.72 -12.13
CA ASP A 365 -6.04 -18.02 -12.59
C ASP A 365 -5.04 -17.88 -13.74
N LYS A 366 -5.35 -16.99 -14.69
CA LYS A 366 -4.45 -16.68 -15.80
C LYS A 366 -3.11 -16.13 -15.30
N CYS A 367 -3.12 -15.24 -14.30
CA CYS A 367 -1.87 -14.68 -13.76
C CYS A 367 -1.04 -15.76 -13.05
N ARG A 368 -1.65 -16.64 -12.25
CA ARG A 368 -0.96 -17.79 -11.64
C ARG A 368 -0.42 -18.77 -12.68
N ALA A 369 -1.18 -19.06 -13.74
CA ALA A 369 -0.72 -19.92 -14.82
C ALA A 369 0.53 -19.34 -15.53
N VAL A 370 0.56 -18.03 -15.77
CA VAL A 370 1.75 -17.36 -16.33
C VAL A 370 2.92 -17.39 -15.37
N ALA A 371 2.69 -17.19 -14.06
CA ALA A 371 3.75 -17.28 -13.04
C ALA A 371 4.35 -18.69 -12.96
N ARG A 372 3.50 -19.73 -12.93
CA ARG A 372 3.94 -21.14 -12.96
C ARG A 372 4.73 -21.45 -14.22
N ALA A 373 4.28 -20.97 -15.39
CA ALA A 373 4.99 -21.16 -16.65
C ALA A 373 6.36 -20.46 -16.65
N ALA A 374 6.44 -19.24 -16.09
CA ALA A 374 7.69 -18.50 -15.96
C ALA A 374 8.68 -19.28 -15.08
N MET A 375 8.24 -19.77 -13.92
CA MET A 375 9.07 -20.59 -13.05
C MET A 375 9.51 -21.92 -13.67
N ALA A 376 8.60 -22.62 -14.35
CA ALA A 376 8.94 -23.87 -15.03
C ALA A 376 9.96 -23.67 -16.17
N SER A 377 10.03 -22.45 -16.70
CA SER A 377 10.96 -22.06 -17.77
C SER A 377 12.18 -21.29 -17.23
N ASP A 378 12.41 -21.30 -15.91
CA ASP A 378 13.47 -20.55 -15.21
C ASP A 378 13.53 -19.06 -15.63
N THR A 379 12.36 -18.48 -15.88
CA THR A 379 12.19 -17.10 -16.30
C THR A 379 11.75 -16.28 -15.10
N SER A 380 12.49 -15.21 -14.81
CA SER A 380 12.13 -14.26 -13.76
C SER A 380 10.79 -13.57 -14.04
N GLY A 381 10.17 -13.00 -13.03
CA GLY A 381 8.95 -12.21 -13.19
C GLY A 381 8.60 -11.35 -11.98
N THR A 382 7.52 -10.59 -12.13
CA THR A 382 7.05 -9.64 -11.12
C THR A 382 5.55 -9.75 -10.93
N TRP A 383 5.14 -9.93 -9.67
CA TRP A 383 3.78 -9.69 -9.21
C TRP A 383 3.56 -8.19 -9.01
N ILE A 384 2.55 -7.64 -9.70
CA ILE A 384 2.21 -6.21 -9.64
C ILE A 384 0.86 -6.08 -8.93
N LEU A 385 0.84 -5.32 -7.85
CA LEU A 385 -0.35 -4.93 -7.12
C LEU A 385 -0.60 -3.42 -7.28
N GLU A 386 -1.77 -3.04 -7.78
CA GLU A 386 -2.21 -1.65 -7.84
C GLU A 386 -3.02 -1.31 -6.60
N VAL A 387 -2.53 -0.35 -5.84
CA VAL A 387 -3.11 0.09 -4.56
C VAL A 387 -3.62 1.51 -4.68
N ASP A 388 -4.80 1.71 -4.10
CA ASP A 388 -5.44 2.99 -3.84
C ASP A 388 -5.59 3.16 -2.32
N ALA A 389 -5.88 4.37 -1.85
CA ALA A 389 -6.02 4.67 -0.43
C ALA A 389 -7.37 5.35 -0.16
N ASN A 390 -8.11 4.93 0.87
CA ASN A 390 -9.33 5.62 1.24
C ASN A 390 -9.00 7.02 1.79
N LEU A 391 -9.59 8.08 1.24
CA LEU A 391 -9.24 9.44 1.65
C LEU A 391 -9.72 9.83 3.06
N VAL A 392 -10.66 9.07 3.63
CA VAL A 392 -11.21 9.32 4.96
C VAL A 392 -10.54 8.46 6.01
N PHE A 393 -10.35 7.17 5.69
CA PHE A 393 -9.84 6.19 6.62
C PHE A 393 -8.34 5.90 6.45
N HIS A 394 -7.71 6.49 5.43
CA HIS A 394 -6.31 6.29 5.01
C HIS A 394 -5.92 4.84 4.66
N THR A 395 -6.83 3.89 4.85
CA THR A 395 -6.66 2.46 4.58
C THR A 395 -6.39 2.15 3.10
N PRO A 396 -5.32 1.38 2.79
CA PRO A 396 -5.08 0.85 1.46
C PRO A 396 -6.19 -0.08 0.99
N PHE A 397 -6.51 -0.06 -0.30
CA PHE A 397 -7.38 -1.05 -0.92
C PHE A 397 -6.93 -1.41 -2.34
N TYR A 398 -7.26 -2.63 -2.77
CA TYR A 398 -6.71 -3.22 -3.98
C TYR A 398 -7.58 -2.94 -5.20
N ARG A 399 -6.92 -2.53 -6.29
CA ARG A 399 -7.56 -2.24 -7.57
C ARG A 399 -7.36 -3.38 -8.57
N ALA A 400 -6.14 -3.88 -8.68
CA ALA A 400 -5.80 -4.96 -9.58
C ALA A 400 -4.54 -5.68 -9.10
N VAL A 401 -4.46 -6.97 -9.39
CA VAL A 401 -3.23 -7.76 -9.32
C VAL A 401 -2.94 -8.35 -10.69
N SER A 402 -1.66 -8.46 -11.04
CA SER A 402 -1.22 -9.15 -12.25
C SER A 402 0.17 -9.73 -12.10
N PHE A 403 0.50 -10.69 -12.96
CA PHE A 403 1.86 -11.19 -13.09
C PHE A 403 2.43 -10.83 -14.46
N VAL A 404 3.69 -10.40 -14.47
CA VAL A 404 4.44 -10.07 -15.68
C VAL A 404 5.74 -10.87 -15.68
N ALA A 405 5.85 -11.83 -16.59
CA ALA A 405 7.12 -12.49 -16.86
C ALA A 405 8.13 -11.48 -17.40
N ASP A 406 9.37 -11.61 -16.98
CA ASP A 406 10.43 -10.70 -17.39
C ASP A 406 10.78 -10.89 -18.87
N SER A 407 11.00 -9.76 -19.54
CA SER A 407 11.39 -9.69 -20.95
C SER A 407 12.72 -8.93 -21.13
N GLY A 408 13.47 -8.74 -20.04
CA GLY A 408 14.73 -8.00 -20.03
C GLY A 408 14.55 -6.47 -20.05
N THR A 409 13.32 -5.98 -19.90
CA THR A 409 13.04 -4.55 -19.73
C THR A 409 12.28 -4.35 -18.43
N VAL A 410 12.67 -3.33 -17.64
CA VAL A 410 11.84 -2.86 -16.52
C VAL A 410 10.42 -2.77 -17.05
N PRO A 411 9.39 -3.36 -16.40
CA PRO A 411 8.04 -3.47 -16.92
C PRO A 411 7.42 -2.08 -17.16
N ALA A 412 7.86 -1.47 -18.25
CA ALA A 412 7.36 -0.24 -18.79
C ALA A 412 6.17 -0.67 -19.62
N ARG A 413 4.99 -0.45 -19.05
CA ARG A 413 3.66 -0.57 -19.67
C ARG A 413 3.01 -1.93 -19.47
N ARG A 414 1.88 -1.88 -18.78
CA ARG A 414 0.62 -1.80 -19.53
C ARG A 414 -0.15 -0.57 -19.03
N VAL A 415 -0.21 0.50 -19.83
CA VAL A 415 -1.23 1.55 -19.65
C VAL A 415 -2.61 0.90 -19.52
N ALA A 416 -2.83 -0.22 -20.21
CA ALA A 416 -4.01 -1.05 -20.04
C ALA A 416 -4.19 -1.64 -18.63
N HIS A 417 -3.13 -1.96 -17.88
CA HIS A 417 -3.24 -2.40 -16.47
C HIS A 417 -3.70 -1.25 -15.57
N LEU A 418 -3.10 -0.07 -15.73
CA LEU A 418 -3.49 1.12 -14.97
C LEU A 418 -4.86 1.66 -15.36
N ILE A 419 -5.20 1.68 -16.65
CA ILE A 419 -6.55 1.98 -17.12
C ILE A 419 -7.51 0.97 -16.50
N ARG A 420 -7.23 -0.34 -16.58
CA ARG A 420 -8.09 -1.36 -15.98
C ARG A 420 -8.24 -1.18 -14.47
N SER A 421 -7.17 -0.81 -13.77
CA SER A 421 -7.20 -0.60 -12.31
C SER A 421 -8.05 0.62 -11.92
N MET A 422 -8.26 1.61 -12.79
CA MET A 422 -9.24 2.68 -12.53
C MET A 422 -10.67 2.15 -12.42
N TRP A 423 -11.04 1.13 -13.21
CA TRP A 423 -12.40 0.59 -13.28
C TRP A 423 -12.64 -0.58 -12.33
N ALA A 424 -11.58 -1.28 -11.91
CA ALA A 424 -11.67 -2.42 -11.01
C ALA A 424 -11.53 -2.00 -9.55
N ARG A 425 -12.26 -2.66 -8.65
CA ARG A 425 -12.07 -2.54 -7.21
C ARG A 425 -12.44 -3.87 -6.58
N ALA A 426 -11.49 -4.47 -5.86
CA ALA A 426 -11.79 -5.63 -5.03
C ALA A 426 -12.60 -5.15 -3.81
N ARG A 427 -13.78 -5.73 -3.62
CA ARG A 427 -14.66 -5.49 -2.48
C ARG A 427 -15.37 -6.77 -2.13
N GLU A 428 -15.71 -6.90 -0.85
CA GLU A 428 -16.64 -7.91 -0.37
C GLU A 428 -18.04 -7.61 -0.91
N PRO A 429 -18.68 -8.54 -1.64
CA PRO A 429 -20.06 -8.36 -2.08
C PRO A 429 -21.06 -8.49 -0.91
N ASP A 430 -20.77 -9.32 0.09
CA ASP A 430 -21.65 -9.57 1.22
C ASP A 430 -21.11 -8.95 2.52
N ILE A 431 -21.39 -7.67 2.70
CA ILE A 431 -21.02 -6.92 3.91
C ILE A 431 -21.98 -7.24 5.06
N GLU A 432 -23.24 -7.55 4.76
CA GLU A 432 -24.29 -7.70 5.77
C GLU A 432 -24.11 -8.97 6.58
N ALA A 433 -23.70 -10.10 5.97
CA ALA A 433 -23.34 -11.30 6.73
C ALA A 433 -22.14 -11.05 7.66
N ALA A 434 -21.12 -10.31 7.20
CA ALA A 434 -19.96 -9.98 8.01
C ALA A 434 -20.32 -9.02 9.16
N LEU A 435 -21.25 -8.08 8.95
CA LEU A 435 -21.79 -7.21 10.01
C LEU A 435 -22.57 -8.01 11.05
N ALA A 436 -23.48 -8.89 10.60
CA ALA A 436 -24.23 -9.75 11.51
C ALA A 436 -23.28 -10.61 12.37
N ARG A 437 -22.24 -11.18 11.77
CA ARG A 437 -21.23 -11.95 12.48
C ARG A 437 -20.42 -11.10 13.47
N LEU A 438 -20.08 -9.86 13.10
CA LEU A 438 -19.45 -8.92 14.03
C LEU A 438 -20.35 -8.68 15.25
N ASP A 439 -21.64 -8.44 15.05
CA ASP A 439 -22.59 -8.19 16.12
C ASP A 439 -22.79 -9.42 17.01
N GLU A 440 -22.85 -10.62 16.44
CA GLU A 440 -22.88 -11.88 17.18
C GLU A 440 -21.66 -12.04 18.09
N ILE A 441 -20.45 -11.80 17.56
CA ILE A 441 -19.22 -11.88 18.34
C ILE A 441 -19.21 -10.83 19.45
N LYS A 442 -19.67 -9.60 19.17
CA LYS A 442 -19.80 -8.54 20.18
C LYS A 442 -20.77 -8.91 21.30
N LEU A 443 -21.90 -9.52 20.96
CA LEU A 443 -22.87 -10.00 21.95
C LEU A 443 -22.32 -11.15 22.80
N ALA A 444 -21.55 -12.06 22.18
CA ALA A 444 -21.02 -13.24 22.87
C ALA A 444 -19.78 -12.95 23.73
N ARG A 445 -18.90 -12.05 23.27
CA ARG A 445 -17.56 -11.84 23.85
C ARG A 445 -17.32 -10.43 24.40
N GLY A 446 -18.29 -9.53 24.26
CA GLY A 446 -18.18 -8.13 24.68
C GLY A 446 -17.90 -7.19 23.51
N PRO A 447 -18.11 -5.87 23.71
CA PRO A 447 -18.06 -4.89 22.63
C PRO A 447 -16.67 -4.65 22.03
N ASP A 448 -15.61 -5.17 22.68
CA ASP A 448 -14.19 -4.89 22.45
C ASP A 448 -13.68 -4.86 21.00
N LEU A 449 -14.38 -5.50 20.07
CA LEU A 449 -14.07 -5.41 18.64
C LEU A 449 -14.44 -4.03 18.07
N LEU A 450 -13.45 -3.33 17.53
CA LEU A 450 -13.58 -1.98 16.96
C LEU A 450 -13.92 -0.88 17.99
N ASP A 451 -13.76 -1.17 19.28
CA ASP A 451 -13.94 -0.20 20.36
C ASP A 451 -12.83 0.86 20.42
N ASP A 452 -11.74 0.67 19.66
CA ASP A 452 -10.72 1.69 19.40
C ASP A 452 -11.21 2.81 18.47
N LEU A 453 -12.41 2.68 17.90
CA LEU A 453 -13.01 3.68 17.02
C LEU A 453 -14.00 4.57 17.78
N PRO A 454 -13.96 5.91 17.58
CA PRO A 454 -14.96 6.80 18.13
C PRO A 454 -16.37 6.41 17.67
N GLU A 455 -17.33 6.39 18.60
CA GLU A 455 -18.73 5.97 18.37
C GLU A 455 -19.36 6.65 17.15
N LEU A 456 -19.07 7.94 16.94
CA LEU A 456 -19.57 8.74 15.81
C LEU A 456 -19.19 8.18 14.43
N ILE A 457 -18.04 7.50 14.33
CA ILE A 457 -17.54 6.94 13.06
C ILE A 457 -17.49 5.41 13.06
N ALA A 458 -17.75 4.76 14.19
CA ALA A 458 -17.57 3.32 14.39
C ALA A 458 -18.38 2.49 13.37
N ASP A 459 -19.68 2.76 13.18
CA ASP A 459 -20.50 2.03 12.19
C ASP A 459 -19.96 2.22 10.76
N ARG A 460 -19.63 3.46 10.39
CA ARG A 460 -19.12 3.76 9.04
C ARG A 460 -17.76 3.11 8.79
N ALA A 461 -16.89 3.11 9.79
CA ALA A 461 -15.58 2.49 9.73
C ALA A 461 -15.69 0.96 9.72
N ALA A 462 -16.57 0.36 10.55
CA ALA A 462 -16.85 -1.07 10.54
C ALA A 462 -17.34 -1.53 9.17
N ARG A 463 -18.35 -0.87 8.60
CA ARG A 463 -18.83 -1.12 7.23
C ARG A 463 -17.70 -0.97 6.21
N HIS A 464 -16.83 0.04 6.37
CA HIS A 464 -15.71 0.21 5.47
C HIS A 464 -14.71 -0.95 5.56
N ILE A 465 -14.22 -1.28 6.75
CA ILE A 465 -13.26 -2.36 6.97
C ILE A 465 -13.85 -3.67 6.47
N LEU A 466 -15.10 -3.99 6.82
CA LEU A 466 -15.78 -5.23 6.38
C LEU A 466 -16.06 -5.25 4.86
N SER A 467 -16.13 -4.10 4.19
CA SER A 467 -16.22 -4.05 2.72
C SER A 467 -14.93 -4.42 1.98
N LEU A 468 -13.79 -4.46 2.70
CA LEU A 468 -12.51 -4.83 2.11
C LEU A 468 -12.39 -6.35 1.96
N PRO A 469 -11.67 -6.85 0.95
CA PRO A 469 -11.70 -8.27 0.56
C PRO A 469 -10.86 -9.21 1.44
N TRP A 470 -10.43 -8.79 2.63
CA TRP A 470 -9.64 -9.66 3.53
C TRP A 470 -10.45 -10.87 4.01
N THR A 471 -9.74 -11.89 4.49
CA THR A 471 -10.33 -13.10 5.10
C THR A 471 -9.94 -13.22 6.55
N HIS A 472 -8.66 -12.99 6.87
CA HIS A 472 -8.16 -13.08 8.23
C HIS A 472 -7.78 -11.72 8.81
N TRP A 473 -7.92 -11.62 10.12
CA TRP A 473 -7.43 -10.53 10.95
C TRP A 473 -6.33 -11.02 11.87
N ARG A 474 -5.26 -10.24 11.89
CA ARG A 474 -4.33 -10.24 13.00
C ARG A 474 -4.56 -9.01 13.85
N TYR A 475 -4.45 -9.18 15.16
CA TYR A 475 -4.82 -8.21 16.19
C TYR A 475 -6.30 -7.79 16.13
N PRO A 476 -7.27 -8.70 16.19
CA PRO A 476 -8.71 -8.38 16.05
C PRO A 476 -9.20 -7.34 17.07
N LEU A 477 -8.62 -7.32 18.27
CA LEU A 477 -8.91 -6.35 19.34
C LEU A 477 -8.11 -5.04 19.21
N GLY A 478 -7.31 -4.88 18.16
CA GLY A 478 -6.36 -3.78 17.99
C GLY A 478 -4.99 -4.09 18.61
N ALA A 479 -3.93 -3.84 17.86
CA ALA A 479 -2.54 -4.09 18.28
C ALA A 479 -2.15 -3.30 19.55
N ASN A 480 -2.73 -2.11 19.77
CA ASN A 480 -2.52 -1.30 20.98
C ASN A 480 -2.98 -1.99 22.26
N ARG A 481 -4.05 -2.80 22.19
CA ARG A 481 -4.58 -3.54 23.35
C ARG A 481 -3.67 -4.68 23.82
N ARG A 482 -2.55 -4.95 23.13
CA ARG A 482 -1.52 -5.85 23.65
C ARG A 482 -0.55 -5.16 24.63
N LEU A 483 -0.48 -3.83 24.58
CA LEU A 483 0.33 -3.02 25.50
C LEU A 483 -0.44 -2.64 26.77
N GLU A 484 -1.70 -2.25 26.63
CA GLU A 484 -2.53 -1.77 27.74
C GLU A 484 -2.60 -2.76 28.93
N PRO A 485 -2.79 -4.09 28.73
CA PRO A 485 -2.79 -5.06 29.83
C PRO A 485 -1.46 -5.09 30.59
N ARG A 486 -0.34 -4.83 29.92
CA ARG A 486 1.00 -4.84 30.54
C ARG A 486 1.30 -3.59 31.34
N ILE A 487 0.88 -2.42 30.86
CA ILE A 487 1.20 -1.14 31.51
C ILE A 487 0.51 -1.03 32.88
N TYR A 488 -0.69 -1.60 33.01
CA TYR A 488 -1.51 -1.46 34.22
C TYR A 488 -1.60 -2.75 35.07
N ALA A 489 -0.98 -3.85 34.66
CA ALA A 489 -0.99 -5.08 35.46
C ALA A 489 -0.08 -4.91 36.70
N PRO A 490 -0.61 -5.06 37.93
CA PRO A 490 0.24 -5.25 39.11
C PRO A 490 1.08 -6.51 38.90
N GLN A 491 2.35 -6.51 39.35
CA GLN A 491 3.32 -7.59 39.18
C GLN A 491 2.67 -8.99 39.20
N GLY A 492 2.60 -9.61 38.02
CA GLY A 492 1.77 -10.77 37.73
C GLY A 492 1.16 -10.61 36.34
N ALA A 493 2.01 -10.69 35.31
CA ALA A 493 1.63 -10.42 33.92
C ALA A 493 0.42 -11.29 33.51
N SER A 494 -0.71 -10.66 33.17
CA SER A 494 -1.70 -11.33 32.34
C SER A 494 -1.06 -11.56 30.96
N ASP A 495 -1.15 -12.78 30.43
CA ASP A 495 -0.68 -13.07 29.10
C ASP A 495 -1.33 -12.11 28.08
N PRO A 496 -0.57 -11.55 27.12
CA PRO A 496 -1.16 -10.66 26.14
C PRO A 496 -2.16 -11.42 25.27
N TYR A 497 -3.23 -10.74 24.86
CA TYR A 497 -4.24 -11.29 23.96
C TYR A 497 -3.59 -11.91 22.71
N PRO A 498 -4.07 -13.09 22.23
CA PRO A 498 -3.59 -13.71 20.99
C PRO A 498 -3.61 -12.74 19.79
N ALA A 499 -2.59 -12.80 18.93
CA ALA A 499 -2.58 -11.97 17.72
C ALA A 499 -3.52 -12.55 16.66
N ALA A 500 -3.66 -13.87 16.62
CA ALA A 500 -4.36 -14.59 15.57
C ALA A 500 -5.50 -15.47 16.12
N ASP A 501 -6.34 -14.95 17.03
CA ASP A 501 -7.46 -15.71 17.61
C ASP A 501 -8.44 -16.20 16.52
N PRO A 502 -8.58 -17.53 16.30
CA PRO A 502 -9.52 -18.08 15.33
C PRO A 502 -10.97 -17.70 15.61
N ALA A 503 -11.34 -17.54 16.88
CA ALA A 503 -12.71 -17.28 17.27
C ALA A 503 -13.14 -15.80 17.11
N LEU A 504 -12.21 -14.93 16.72
CA LEU A 504 -12.47 -13.54 16.39
C LEU A 504 -12.38 -13.26 14.87
N GLN A 505 -12.30 -14.31 14.06
CA GLN A 505 -12.28 -14.22 12.59
C GLN A 505 -13.70 -14.08 12.04
N ILE A 506 -14.06 -12.86 11.62
CA ILE A 506 -15.44 -12.53 11.22
C ILE A 506 -15.81 -13.11 9.85
N LYS A 507 -14.83 -13.24 8.95
CA LYS A 507 -15.04 -13.67 7.56
C LYS A 507 -14.61 -15.11 7.29
N CYS A 508 -14.42 -15.86 8.36
CA CYS A 508 -14.11 -17.28 8.31
C CYS A 508 -15.31 -18.11 8.76
N ASN A 509 -15.47 -19.27 8.16
CA ASN A 509 -16.29 -20.35 8.71
C ASN A 509 -15.63 -20.93 9.97
N ASP A 510 -16.38 -21.74 10.72
CA ASP A 510 -15.90 -22.38 11.96
C ASP A 510 -14.66 -23.27 11.75
N ASP A 511 -14.44 -23.77 10.53
CA ASP A 511 -13.25 -24.54 10.15
C ASP A 511 -12.03 -23.67 9.78
N GLY A 512 -12.12 -22.34 9.94
CA GLY A 512 -11.06 -21.40 9.61
C GLY A 512 -10.89 -21.11 8.10
N GLY A 513 -11.63 -21.81 7.23
CA GLY A 513 -11.73 -21.45 5.81
C GLY A 513 -12.53 -20.16 5.59
N PRO A 514 -12.42 -19.49 4.43
CA PRO A 514 -13.30 -18.37 4.10
C PRO A 514 -14.78 -18.81 4.16
N VAL A 515 -15.67 -17.93 4.59
CA VAL A 515 -17.12 -18.19 4.46
C VAL A 515 -17.43 -18.52 3.01
N ASP A 516 -18.12 -19.64 2.75
CA ASP A 516 -18.53 -20.05 1.41
C ASP A 516 -19.67 -19.13 0.98
N ILE A 517 -19.37 -18.19 0.09
CA ILE A 517 -20.29 -17.14 -0.39
C ILE A 517 -20.77 -17.47 -1.82
N SER A 518 -21.04 -18.75 -2.09
CA SER A 518 -21.58 -19.19 -3.39
C SER A 518 -23.03 -18.75 -3.62
#